data_AF-A0A956LA32-F1
#
_entry.id   AF-A0A956LA32-F1
#
_cell.length_a   1.000
_cell.length_b   1.000
_cell.length_c   1.000
_cell.angle_alpha   90.00
_cell.angle_beta   90.00
_cell.angle_gamma   90.00
#
_symmetry.space_group_name_H-M   'P 1'
#
loop_
_entity.id
_entity.type
_entity.pdbx_description
1 polymer ?
#
loop_
_entity_poly.entity_id
_entity_poly.type
_entity_poly.pdbx_seq_one_letter_code
_entity_poly.pdbx_strand_id
1 'polypeptide(L)' 'MTEPADPEVVLAELARLPIGEALGRDHLARLARIGRLEHHAPGACLFRKSDPNPELRLVLSGRVSLCLETPGHE' A
#
# COMPACT_ATOMS: atom_id res chain seq x y z
N MET A 1 -3.01 12.78 -4.81
CA MET A 1 -4.45 12.82 -5.13
C MET A 1 -4.97 11.41 -4.89
N THR A 2 -5.93 11.25 -3.98
CA THR A 2 -6.50 9.93 -3.64
C THR A 2 -7.85 9.85 -4.32
N GLU A 3 -7.91 9.12 -5.43
CA GLU A 3 -9.15 8.92 -6.18
C GLU A 3 -9.75 7.57 -5.78
N PRO A 4 -11.09 7.47 -5.65
CA PRO A 4 -11.73 6.16 -5.56
C PRO A 4 -11.45 5.44 -6.88
N ALA A 5 -10.51 4.49 -6.84
CA ALA A 5 -10.17 3.69 -8.00
C ALA A 5 -11.29 2.70 -8.28
N ASP A 6 -11.53 2.44 -9.57
CA ASP A 6 -12.40 1.35 -9.99
C ASP A 6 -11.88 0.04 -9.38
N PRO A 7 -12.72 -0.73 -8.65
CA PRO A 7 -12.30 -1.98 -8.03
C PRO A 7 -11.73 -2.99 -9.04
N GLU A 8 -12.10 -2.93 -10.33
CA GLU A 8 -11.47 -3.78 -11.35
C GLU A 8 -9.99 -3.42 -11.57
N VAL A 9 -9.65 -2.13 -11.53
CA VAL A 9 -8.28 -1.65 -11.65
C VAL A 9 -7.47 -2.07 -10.43
N VAL A 10 -8.01 -1.90 -9.22
CA VAL A 10 -7.33 -2.33 -7.99
C VAL A 10 -7.10 -3.84 -7.99
N LEU A 11 -8.09 -4.62 -8.43
CA LEU A 11 -7.96 -6.07 -8.54
C LEU A 11 -6.85 -6.47 -9.53
N ALA A 12 -6.77 -5.81 -10.68
CA ALA A 12 -5.73 -6.05 -11.67
C ALA A 12 -4.34 -5.78 -11.11
N GLU A 13 -4.16 -4.68 -10.37
CA GLU A 13 -2.88 -4.36 -9.70
C GLU A 13 -2.51 -5.39 -8.62
N LEU A 14 -3.47 -5.75 -7.76
CA LEU A 14 -3.23 -6.75 -6.71
C LEU A 14 -2.88 -8.13 -7.28
N ALA A 15 -3.50 -8.53 -8.38
CA ALA A 15 -3.22 -9.80 -9.05
C ALA A 15 -1.80 -9.88 -9.65
N ARG A 16 -1.15 -8.73 -9.88
CA ARG A 16 0.23 -8.67 -10.37
C ARG A 16 1.28 -8.76 -9.27
N LEU A 17 0.89 -8.59 -8.01
CA LEU A 17 1.79 -8.71 -6.88
C LEU A 17 2.04 -10.20 -6.56
N PRO A 18 3.24 -10.56 -6.08
CA PRO A 18 3.54 -11.94 -5.65
C PRO A 18 2.57 -12.46 -4.57
N ILE A 19 2.04 -11.57 -3.72
CA ILE A 19 1.06 -11.94 -2.69
C ILE A 19 -0.30 -12.36 -3.28
N GLY A 20 -0.57 -11.97 -4.54
CA GLY A 20 -1.82 -12.28 -5.23
C GLY A 20 -2.03 -13.78 -5.43
N GLU A 21 -0.96 -14.51 -5.74
CA GLU A 21 -1.01 -15.97 -5.89
C GLU A 21 -1.36 -16.67 -4.58
N ALA A 22 -0.90 -16.14 -3.44
CA ALA A 22 -1.12 -16.72 -2.12
C ALA A 22 -2.54 -16.47 -1.57
N LEU A 23 -3.12 -15.30 -1.87
CA LEU A 23 -4.43 -14.91 -1.33
C LEU A 23 -5.60 -15.51 -2.12
N GLY A 24 -5.40 -15.75 -3.42
CA GLY A 24 -6.44 -16.25 -4.32
C GLY A 24 -7.46 -15.17 -4.72
N ARG A 25 -8.10 -15.38 -5.88
CA ARG A 25 -8.89 -14.36 -6.59
C ARG A 25 -10.04 -13.76 -5.77
N ASP A 26 -10.75 -14.57 -4.99
CA ASP A 26 -11.89 -14.09 -4.20
C ASP A 26 -11.49 -13.15 -3.05
N HIS A 27 -10.34 -13.42 -2.42
CA HIS A 27 -9.79 -12.52 -1.40
C HIS A 27 -9.29 -11.22 -2.04
N LEU A 28 -8.62 -11.31 -3.20
CA LEU A 28 -8.20 -10.12 -3.92
C LEU A 28 -9.40 -9.26 -4.34
N ALA A 29 -10.50 -9.86 -4.81
CA ALA A 29 -11.72 -9.14 -5.14
C ALA A 29 -12.41 -8.52 -3.92
N ARG A 30 -12.24 -9.09 -2.73
CA ARG A 30 -12.66 -8.46 -1.46
C ARG A 30 -11.79 -7.25 -1.12
N LEU A 31 -10.46 -7.38 -1.23
CA LEU A 31 -9.52 -6.29 -0.97
C LEU A 31 -9.70 -5.13 -1.97
N ALA A 32 -9.91 -5.45 -3.25
CA ALA A 32 -10.10 -4.46 -4.30
C ALA A 32 -11.33 -3.57 -4.07
N ARG A 33 -12.39 -4.09 -3.45
CA ARG A 33 -13.60 -3.32 -3.13
C ARG A 33 -13.42 -2.28 -2.03
N ILE A 34 -12.39 -2.44 -1.18
CA ILE A 34 -12.10 -1.51 -0.07
C ILE A 34 -10.78 -0.75 -0.30
N GLY A 35 -10.00 -1.15 -1.29
CA GLY A 35 -8.72 -0.55 -1.63
C GLY A 35 -8.87 0.79 -2.35
N ARG A 36 -7.84 1.61 -2.24
CA ARG A 36 -7.71 2.88 -2.96
C ARG A 36 -6.34 2.92 -3.61
N LEU A 37 -6.26 3.51 -4.80
CA LEU A 37 -4.97 3.77 -5.43
C LEU A 37 -4.46 5.13 -4.98
N GLU A 38 -3.19 5.15 -4.57
CA GLU A 38 -2.52 6.36 -4.14
C GLU A 38 -1.22 6.54 -4.91
N HIS A 39 -1.00 7.76 -5.38
CA HIS A 39 0.24 8.16 -6.02
C HIS A 39 0.94 9.19 -5.14
N HIS A 40 2.21 8.92 -4.84
CA HIS A 40 3.04 9.73 -3.97
C HIS A 40 4.28 10.19 -4.72
N ALA A 41 4.64 11.47 -4.55
CA ALA A 41 5.85 12.03 -5.12
C ALA A 41 7.10 11.49 -4.39
N PRO A 42 8.28 11.45 -5.05
CA PRO A 42 9.53 11.15 -4.38
C PRO A 42 9.75 12.06 -3.16
N GLY A 43 10.13 11.47 -2.03
CA GLY A 43 10.33 12.19 -0.76
C GLY A 43 9.05 12.42 0.05
N ALA A 44 7.88 12.00 -0.43
CA ALA A 44 6.65 12.05 0.37
C ALA A 44 6.75 11.18 1.62
N CYS A 45 6.38 11.75 2.78
CA CYS A 45 6.24 11.01 4.03
C CYS A 45 4.90 10.28 4.03
N LEU A 46 4.93 8.95 3.91
CA LEU A 46 3.72 8.12 3.80
C LEU A 46 2.98 7.99 5.15
N PHE A 47 3.72 7.73 6.22
CA PHE A 47 3.20 7.68 7.59
C PHE A 47 4.34 7.97 8.56
N ARG A 48 4.02 8.41 9.78
CA ARG A 48 5.00 8.57 10.85
C ARG A 48 4.79 7.52 11.92
N LYS A 49 5.87 7.18 12.62
CA LYS A 49 5.79 6.36 13.84
C LYS A 49 4.88 7.05 14.85
N SER A 50 4.04 6.26 15.52
CA SER A 50 3.07 6.72 16.52
C SER A 50 1.86 7.49 15.98
N ASP A 51 1.81 7.83 14.69
CA ASP A 51 0.58 8.33 14.09
C ASP A 51 -0.43 7.18 14.05
N PRO A 52 -1.66 7.36 14.58
CA PRO A 52 -2.69 6.33 14.49
C PRO A 52 -3.08 6.15 13.03
N ASN A 53 -2.56 5.09 12.41
CA ASN A 53 -2.88 4.74 11.05
C ASN A 53 -3.40 3.29 10.98
N PRO A 54 -4.72 3.08 10.86
CA PRO A 54 -5.31 1.76 10.74
C PRO A 54 -5.18 1.18 9.31
N GLU A 55 -4.59 1.93 8.36
CA GLU A 55 -4.57 1.55 6.96
C GLU A 55 -3.35 0.66 6.62
N LEU A 56 -3.61 -0.44 5.93
CA LEU A 56 -2.59 -1.25 5.28
C LEU A 56 -2.27 -0.65 3.91
N ARG A 57 -0.98 -0.43 3.62
CA ARG A 57 -0.50 -0.01 2.30
C ARG A 57 0.33 -1.10 1.65
N LEU A 58 0.10 -1.27 0.35
CA LEU A 58 0.86 -2.18 -0.51
C LEU A 58 1.58 -1.33 -1.55
N VAL A 59 2.89 -1.55 -1.71
CA VAL A 59 3.67 -0.85 -2.74
C VAL A 59 3.48 -1.58 -4.06
N LEU A 60 2.74 -0.96 -4.98
CA LEU A 60 2.52 -1.49 -6.32
C LEU A 60 3.72 -1.25 -7.24
N SER A 61 4.33 -0.07 -7.12
CA SER A 61 5.53 0.31 -7.86
C SER A 61 6.36 1.34 -7.09
N GLY A 62 7.66 1.39 -7.40
CA GLY A 62 8.61 2.28 -6.74
C GLY A 62 9.29 1.67 -5.52
N ARG A 63 9.94 2.52 -4.74
CA ARG A 63 10.66 2.14 -3.52
C ARG A 63 10.27 3.07 -2.39
N VAL A 64 10.18 2.51 -1.19
CA VAL A 64 9.93 3.25 0.04
C VAL A 64 11.08 3.01 1.02
N SER A 65 11.42 4.03 1.79
CA SER A 65 12.39 3.91 2.88
C SER A 65 11.65 3.88 4.20
N LEU A 66 11.96 2.89 5.04
CA LEU A 66 11.51 2.85 6.43
C LEU A 66 12.61 3.47 7.29
N CYS A 67 12.36 4.65 7.82
CA CYS A 67 13.25 5.33 8.76
C CYS A 67 12.85 4.95 10.19
N LEU A 68 13.71 4.18 10.85
CA LEU A 68 13.57 3.85 12.26
C LEU A 68 14.53 4.73 13.04
N GLU A 69 14.00 5.64 13.87
CA GLU A 69 14.79 6.30 14.89
C GLU A 69 15.05 5.28 16.01
N THR A 70 16.22 4.64 15.98
CA THR A 70 16.75 3.89 17.11
C THR A 70 17.43 4.87 18.07
N PRO A 71 16.92 5.04 19.30
CA PRO A 71 17.67 5.76 20.31
C PRO A 71 18.95 4.96 20.64
N GLY A 72 20.13 5.54 20.39
CA GLY A 72 21.42 4.98 20.83
C GLY A 72 22.44 4.59 19.76
N HIS A 73 22.46 5.22 18.58
CA HIS A 73 23.67 5.23 17.74
C HIS A 73 24.06 6.67 17.44
N GLU A 74 25.25 7.04 17.92
CA GLU A 74 25.90 8.35 17.79
C GLU A 74 26.45 8.58 16.36
#